data_AF-A0A967WIE8-F1
#
_entry.id   AF-A0A967WIE8-F1
#
_cell.length_a   1.000
_cell.length_b   1.000
_cell.length_c   1.000
_cell.angle_alpha   90.00
_cell.angle_beta   90.00
_cell.angle_gamma   90.00
#
_symmetry.space_group_name_H-M   'P 1'
#
loop_
_entity.id
_entity.type
_entity.pdbx_description
1 polymer ?
#
loop_
_entity_poly.entity_id
_entity_poly.type
_entity_poly.pdbx_seq_one_letter_code
_entity_poly.pdbx_strand_id
1 'polypeptide(L)'
;MTYDAAIVGSGPNGLAAGITLARDGKSVLVLEAKDTIGGGTRTAELTLPGFKHDICSALHPLGVASPFFRDLPLDQYGLEWITPPAALAHPLDDGTAVMIEGTVEQTAANLGPDAGAYRRLMGPLVDGWQGLLDDVLGPLRFPSHPL
;
A
#
# COMPACT_ATOMS: atom_id res chain seq x y z
N MET A 1 -0.04 -36.06 -4.95
CA MET A 1 0.53 -35.09 -5.91
C MET A 1 1.85 -34.60 -5.35
N THR A 2 2.85 -34.38 -6.20
CA THR A 2 4.15 -33.81 -5.81
C THR A 2 4.19 -32.37 -6.29
N TYR A 3 4.58 -31.45 -5.43
CA TYR A 3 4.74 -30.02 -5.74
C TYR A 3 6.21 -29.62 -5.61
N ASP A 4 6.65 -28.64 -6.41
CA ASP A 4 8.02 -28.10 -6.33
C ASP A 4 8.21 -27.18 -5.11
N ALA A 5 7.14 -26.52 -4.66
CA ALA A 5 7.15 -25.66 -3.48
C ALA A 5 5.82 -25.69 -2.72
N ALA A 6 5.89 -25.52 -1.40
CA ALA A 6 4.74 -25.29 -0.54
C ALA A 6 4.89 -23.93 0.16
N ILE A 7 3.83 -23.11 0.13
CA ILE A 7 3.74 -21.80 0.75
C ILE A 7 2.69 -21.88 1.85
N VAL A 8 3.05 -21.46 3.06
CA VAL A 8 2.14 -21.40 4.21
C VAL A 8 1.72 -19.94 4.41
N GLY A 9 0.45 -19.67 4.17
CA GLY A 9 -0.18 -18.35 4.23
C GLY A 9 -0.50 -17.77 2.85
N SER A 10 -1.74 -17.33 2.67
CA SER A 10 -2.26 -16.71 1.44
C SER A 10 -2.40 -15.19 1.54
N GLY A 11 -1.51 -14.56 2.32
CA GLY A 11 -1.36 -13.10 2.34
C GLY A 11 -0.59 -12.57 1.11
N PRO A 12 -0.47 -11.25 0.94
CA PRO A 12 0.19 -10.64 -0.22
C PRO A 12 1.58 -11.20 -0.51
N ASN A 13 2.39 -11.40 0.52
CA ASN A 13 3.74 -11.95 0.36
C ASN A 13 3.74 -13.41 -0.11
N GLY A 14 2.86 -14.24 0.47
CA GLY A 14 2.74 -15.65 0.09
C GLY A 14 2.22 -15.80 -1.34
N LEU A 15 1.23 -14.99 -1.72
CA LEU A 15 0.71 -14.97 -3.09
C LEU A 15 1.74 -14.43 -4.09
N ALA A 16 2.48 -13.37 -3.74
CA ALA A 16 3.56 -12.85 -4.58
C ALA A 16 4.65 -13.90 -4.82
N ALA A 17 5.08 -14.61 -3.77
CA ALA A 17 6.03 -15.72 -3.88
C ALA A 17 5.47 -16.86 -4.76
N GLY A 18 4.20 -17.22 -4.59
CA GLY A 18 3.54 -18.25 -5.39
C GLY A 18 3.47 -17.89 -6.87
N ILE A 19 3.08 -16.66 -7.19
CA ILE A 19 3.06 -16.14 -8.57
C ILE A 19 4.46 -16.14 -9.18
N THR A 20 5.47 -15.74 -8.40
CA THR A 20 6.87 -15.72 -8.85
C THR A 20 7.35 -17.11 -9.24
N LEU A 21 7.13 -18.11 -8.37
CA LEU A 21 7.51 -19.50 -8.63
C LEU A 21 6.69 -20.11 -9.79
N ALA A 22 5.39 -19.83 -9.85
CA ALA A 22 4.54 -20.32 -10.93
C ALA A 22 4.93 -19.75 -12.30
N ARG A 23 5.35 -18.48 -12.37
CA ARG A 23 5.90 -17.86 -13.60
C ARG A 23 7.19 -18.52 -14.07
N ASP A 24 7.98 -19.10 -13.15
CA ASP A 24 9.16 -19.93 -13.45
C ASP A 24 8.79 -21.41 -13.74
N GLY A 25 7.51 -21.70 -13.99
CA GLY A 25 7.03 -23.03 -14.34
C GLY A 25 7.00 -24.03 -13.19
N LYS A 26 7.15 -23.58 -11.93
CA LYS A 26 7.08 -24.46 -10.75
C LYS A 26 5.63 -24.74 -10.37
N SER A 27 5.38 -25.98 -9.95
CA SER A 27 4.12 -26.37 -9.30
C SER A 27 4.14 -25.93 -7.83
N VAL A 28 3.16 -25.12 -7.43
CA VAL A 28 3.11 -24.51 -6.09
C VAL A 28 1.83 -24.92 -5.36
N LEU A 29 1.97 -25.36 -4.12
CA LEU A 29 0.86 -25.55 -3.18
C LEU A 29 0.82 -24.38 -2.20
N VAL A 30 -0.29 -23.64 -2.15
CA VAL A 30 -0.53 -22.59 -1.14
C VAL A 30 -1.50 -23.12 -0.10
N LEU A 31 -1.12 -23.04 1.17
CA LEU A 31 -1.90 -23.50 2.32
C LEU A 31 -2.32 -22.30 3.16
N GLU A 32 -3.62 -22.11 3.34
CA GLU A 32 -4.17 -21.05 4.21
C GLU A 32 -4.83 -21.68 5.43
N ALA A 33 -4.59 -21.11 6.61
CA ALA A 33 -5.16 -21.59 7.86
C ALA A 33 -6.56 -21.02 8.14
N LYS A 34 -6.92 -19.91 7.48
CA LYS A 34 -8.22 -19.24 7.60
C LYS A 34 -9.18 -19.66 6.49
N ASP A 35 -10.47 -19.40 6.71
CA ASP A 35 -11.53 -19.74 5.74
C ASP A 35 -11.47 -18.91 4.45
N THR A 36 -10.71 -17.81 4.47
CA THR A 36 -10.61 -16.84 3.38
C THR A 36 -9.17 -16.35 3.21
N ILE A 37 -8.81 -16.10 1.96
CA ILE A 37 -7.48 -15.62 1.57
C ILE A 37 -7.26 -14.13 1.90
N GLY A 38 -6.04 -13.64 1.68
CA GLY A 38 -5.69 -12.21 1.76
C GLY A 38 -4.87 -11.83 3.00
N GLY A 39 -4.73 -12.72 3.98
CA GLY A 39 -3.95 -12.44 5.19
C GLY A 39 -4.42 -11.15 5.87
N GLY A 40 -3.52 -10.18 6.04
CA GLY A 40 -3.82 -8.87 6.64
C GLY A 40 -4.64 -7.92 5.77
N THR A 41 -4.76 -8.19 4.47
CA THR A 41 -5.58 -7.40 3.52
C THR A 41 -6.95 -8.02 3.29
N ARG A 42 -7.34 -8.98 4.14
CA ARG A 42 -8.69 -9.53 4.12
C ARG A 42 -9.65 -8.52 4.71
N THR A 43 -10.80 -8.37 4.05
CA THR A 43 -11.88 -7.51 4.50
C THR A 43 -12.82 -8.23 5.47
N ALA A 44 -13.21 -7.56 6.56
CA ALA A 44 -14.21 -8.03 7.52
C ALA A 44 -15.01 -6.86 8.14
N GLU A 45 -16.23 -7.13 8.61
CA GLU A 45 -17.01 -6.15 9.38
C GLU A 45 -16.65 -6.24 10.87
N LEU A 46 -15.74 -5.37 11.32
CA LEU A 46 -15.10 -5.47 12.64
C LEU A 46 -15.68 -4.54 13.71
N THR A 47 -16.33 -3.45 13.30
CA THR A 47 -16.77 -2.39 14.24
C THR A 47 -18.28 -2.23 14.26
N LEU A 48 -18.86 -1.73 13.17
CA LEU A 48 -20.29 -1.44 13.05
C LEU A 48 -20.88 -2.19 11.85
N PRO A 49 -22.18 -2.56 11.88
CA PRO A 49 -22.83 -3.23 10.75
C PRO A 49 -22.68 -2.44 9.44
N GLY A 50 -22.24 -3.13 8.38
CA GLY A 50 -22.01 -2.52 7.06
C GLY A 50 -20.65 -1.81 6.90
N PHE A 51 -19.85 -1.66 7.97
CA PHE A 51 -18.51 -1.07 7.88
C PHE A 51 -17.47 -2.17 7.67
N LYS A 52 -16.83 -2.12 6.50
CA LYS A 52 -15.81 -3.09 6.10
C LYS A 52 -14.42 -2.54 6.34
N HIS A 53 -13.56 -3.36 6.93
CA HIS A 53 -12.19 -3.03 7.29
C HIS A 53 -11.25 -4.09 6.74
N ASP A 54 -10.08 -3.69 6.28
CA ASP A 54 -8.97 -4.62 6.16
C ASP A 54 -8.44 -4.95 7.56
N ILE A 55 -8.32 -6.23 7.89
CA ILE A 55 -8.06 -6.68 9.28
C ILE A 55 -6.76 -6.12 9.87
N CYS A 56 -5.72 -5.96 9.05
CA CYS A 56 -4.41 -5.47 9.48
C CYS A 56 -3.83 -4.38 8.55
N SER A 57 -4.61 -3.87 7.60
CA SER A 57 -4.17 -2.81 6.69
C SER A 57 -5.08 -1.59 6.81
N ALA A 58 -4.51 -0.42 6.57
CA ALA A 58 -5.26 0.83 6.48
C ALA A 58 -5.29 1.39 5.05
N LEU A 59 -4.20 1.22 4.30
CA LEU A 59 -4.00 1.75 2.96
C LEU A 59 -2.89 0.97 2.24
N HIS A 60 -2.88 0.99 0.91
CA HIS A 60 -1.99 0.16 0.07
C HIS A 60 -1.05 0.97 -0.86
N PRO A 61 -0.41 2.06 -0.42
CA PRO A 61 0.41 2.92 -1.29
C PRO A 61 1.62 2.17 -1.87
N LEU A 62 2.24 1.30 -1.06
CA LEU A 62 3.33 0.45 -1.53
C LEU A 62 2.84 -0.68 -2.43
N GLY A 63 1.56 -1.06 -2.34
CA GLY A 63 0.95 -1.98 -3.31
C GLY A 63 0.91 -1.36 -4.70
N VAL A 64 0.42 -0.12 -4.80
CA VAL A 64 0.39 0.67 -6.04
C VAL A 64 1.79 0.95 -6.58
N ALA A 65 2.73 1.32 -5.70
CA ALA A 65 4.10 1.69 -6.09
C ALA A 65 5.02 0.47 -6.36
N SER A 66 4.65 -0.73 -5.90
CA SER A 66 5.48 -1.93 -6.02
C SER A 66 5.78 -2.26 -7.49
N PRO A 67 7.06 -2.39 -7.89
CA PRO A 67 7.41 -2.88 -9.21
C PRO A 67 6.82 -4.27 -9.50
N PHE A 68 6.75 -5.14 -8.48
CA PHE A 68 6.19 -6.48 -8.62
C PHE A 68 4.72 -6.44 -9.00
N PHE A 69 3.89 -5.68 -8.27
CA PHE A 69 2.45 -5.62 -8.56
C PHE A 69 2.15 -4.88 -9.87
N ARG A 70 2.98 -3.90 -10.26
CA ARG A 70 2.86 -3.20 -11.55
C ARG A 70 3.17 -4.09 -12.76
N ASP A 71 3.95 -5.16 -12.59
CA ASP A 71 4.26 -6.16 -13.63
C ASP A 71 3.18 -7.27 -13.73
N LEU A 72 2.19 -7.26 -12.85
CA LEU A 72 1.06 -8.19 -12.91
C LEU A 72 -0.13 -7.51 -13.62
N PRO A 73 -0.81 -8.17 -14.56
CA PRO A 73 -2.01 -7.63 -15.21
C PRO A 73 -3.25 -7.79 -14.31
N LEU A 74 -3.19 -7.27 -13.08
CA LEU A 74 -4.23 -7.48 -12.05
C LEU A 74 -5.55 -6.79 -12.39
N ASP A 75 -5.51 -5.73 -13.18
CA ASP A 75 -6.69 -5.07 -13.75
C ASP A 75 -7.53 -6.05 -14.59
N GLN A 76 -6.88 -6.94 -15.34
CA GLN A 76 -7.56 -8.00 -16.10
C GLN A 76 -8.23 -9.04 -15.20
N TYR A 77 -7.82 -9.11 -13.93
CA TYR A 77 -8.42 -9.94 -12.89
C TYR A 77 -9.34 -9.15 -11.96
N GLY A 78 -9.68 -7.91 -12.32
CA GLY A 78 -10.67 -7.08 -11.61
C GLY A 78 -10.12 -6.20 -10.50
N LEU A 79 -8.80 -6.01 -10.40
CA LEU A 79 -8.22 -5.06 -9.46
C LEU A 79 -8.51 -3.61 -9.90
N GLU A 80 -9.11 -2.85 -9.00
CA GLU A 80 -9.27 -1.40 -9.11
C GLU A 80 -8.60 -0.73 -7.91
N TRP A 81 -7.74 0.27 -8.19
CA TRP A 81 -7.14 1.10 -7.16
C TRP A 81 -8.01 2.33 -6.92
N ILE A 82 -8.52 2.46 -5.70
CA ILE A 82 -9.36 3.59 -5.29
C ILE A 82 -8.49 4.60 -4.54
N THR A 83 -8.45 5.84 -5.04
CA THR A 83 -7.80 6.96 -4.36
C THR A 83 -8.87 7.86 -3.73
N PRO A 84 -9.00 7.86 -2.39
CA PRO A 84 -9.97 8.74 -1.73
C PRO A 84 -9.52 10.21 -1.81
N PRO A 85 -10.46 11.18 -1.78
CA PRO A 85 -10.11 12.60 -1.75
C PRO A 85 -9.23 13.00 -0.55
N ALA A 86 -9.47 12.36 0.61
CA ALA A 86 -8.64 12.45 1.80
C ALA A 86 -8.02 11.08 2.10
N ALA A 87 -6.69 11.01 2.09
CA ALA A 87 -5.93 9.78 2.28
C ALA A 87 -5.74 9.41 3.75
N LEU A 88 -5.68 10.41 4.63
CA LEU A 88 -5.46 10.23 6.06
C LEU A 88 -6.09 11.39 6.84
N ALA A 89 -6.57 11.12 8.05
CA ALA A 89 -7.01 12.15 8.99
C ALA A 89 -6.32 11.97 10.34
N HIS A 90 -5.92 13.08 10.94
CA HIS A 90 -5.35 13.18 12.29
C HIS A 90 -6.34 13.97 13.17
N PRO A 91 -7.27 13.27 13.85
CA PRO A 91 -8.20 13.93 14.76
C PRO A 91 -7.46 14.51 15.98
N LEU A 92 -7.90 15.67 16.43
CA LEU A 92 -7.38 16.39 17.60
C LEU A 92 -8.41 16.37 18.73
N ASP A 93 -7.96 16.60 19.96
CA ASP A 93 -8.80 16.54 21.16
C ASP A 93 -9.94 17.58 21.17
N ASP A 94 -9.80 18.66 20.40
CA ASP A 94 -10.81 19.72 20.25
C ASP A 94 -11.91 19.37 19.22
N GLY A 95 -11.86 18.17 18.63
CA GLY A 95 -12.82 17.70 17.63
C GLY A 95 -12.52 18.17 16.21
N THR A 96 -11.43 18.92 15.99
CA THR A 96 -10.93 19.21 14.65
C THR A 96 -10.07 18.07 14.12
N ALA A 97 -9.71 18.11 12.83
CA ALA A 97 -8.80 17.14 12.24
C ALA A 97 -7.93 17.78 11.17
N VAL A 98 -6.67 17.32 11.07
CA VAL A 98 -5.80 17.60 9.94
C VAL A 98 -5.92 16.45 8.94
N MET A 99 -6.26 16.76 7.69
CA MET A 99 -6.39 15.76 6.63
C MET A 99 -5.24 15.86 5.64
N ILE A 100 -4.74 14.72 5.19
CA ILE A 100 -3.85 14.61 4.03
C ILE A 100 -4.74 14.40 2.79
N GLU A 101 -4.65 15.33 1.86
CA GLU A 101 -5.42 15.33 0.60
C GLU A 101 -4.52 15.04 -0.60
N GLY A 102 -5.11 15.02 -1.81
CA GLY A 102 -4.45 14.58 -3.04
C GLY A 102 -3.23 15.39 -3.47
N THR A 103 -3.07 16.63 -2.98
CA THR A 103 -1.87 17.44 -3.26
C THR A 103 -1.29 18.11 -2.02
N VAL A 104 -0.03 18.54 -2.14
CA VAL A 104 0.66 19.34 -1.12
C VAL A 104 -0.12 20.64 -0.86
N GLU A 105 -0.64 21.27 -1.91
CA GLU A 105 -1.40 22.52 -1.83
C GLU A 105 -2.74 22.34 -1.13
N GLN A 106 -3.48 21.28 -1.49
CA GLN A 106 -4.76 20.93 -0.88
C GLN A 106 -4.58 20.66 0.61
N THR A 107 -3.60 19.85 0.97
CA THR A 107 -3.25 19.60 2.37
C THR A 107 -2.83 20.88 3.09
N ALA A 108 -1.95 21.69 2.48
CA ALA A 108 -1.46 22.93 3.07
C ALA A 108 -2.57 23.97 3.31
N ALA A 109 -3.60 24.01 2.47
CA ALA A 109 -4.73 24.93 2.63
C ALA A 109 -5.45 24.74 3.97
N ASN A 110 -5.42 23.51 4.51
CA ASN A 110 -6.06 23.13 5.76
C ASN A 110 -5.17 23.35 7.01
N LEU A 111 -3.93 23.82 6.84
CA LEU A 111 -2.95 23.97 7.94
C LEU A 111 -2.81 25.41 8.46
N GLY A 112 -3.60 26.35 7.94
CA GLY A 112 -3.58 27.75 8.41
C GLY A 112 -2.16 28.37 8.36
N PRO A 113 -1.63 28.89 9.49
CA PRO A 113 -0.28 29.48 9.53
C PRO A 113 0.85 28.54 9.09
N ASP A 114 0.70 27.23 9.28
CA ASP A 114 1.74 26.23 8.98
C ASP A 114 1.78 25.81 7.52
N ALA A 115 0.83 26.27 6.70
CA ALA A 115 0.76 25.97 5.27
C ALA A 115 2.09 26.24 4.53
N GLY A 116 2.77 27.34 4.89
CA GLY A 116 4.06 27.68 4.29
C GLY A 116 5.18 26.71 4.67
N ALA A 117 5.21 26.24 5.92
CA ALA A 117 6.20 25.29 6.40
C ALA A 117 5.99 23.91 5.76
N TYR A 118 4.73 23.45 5.71
CA TYR A 118 4.37 22.18 5.09
C TYR A 118 4.77 22.13 3.61
N ARG A 119 4.48 23.17 2.82
CA ARG A 119 4.89 23.24 1.41
C ARG A 119 6.40 23.12 1.22
N ARG A 120 7.18 23.82 2.06
CA ARG A 120 8.65 23.75 2.00
C ARG A 120 9.19 22.37 2.35
N LEU A 121 8.53 21.67 3.29
CA LEU A 121 8.93 20.33 3.70
C LEU A 121 8.54 19.26 2.67
N MET A 122 7.28 19.27 2.25
CA MET A 122 6.70 18.18 1.46
C MET A 122 6.86 18.37 -0.05
N GLY A 123 6.91 19.62 -0.54
CA GLY A 123 7.02 19.91 -1.97
C GLY A 123 8.20 19.20 -2.64
N PRO A 124 9.44 19.37 -2.16
CA PRO A 124 10.60 18.71 -2.75
C PRO A 124 10.51 17.16 -2.72
N LEU A 125 9.89 16.60 -1.68
CA LEU A 125 9.73 15.15 -1.55
C LEU A 125 8.74 14.59 -2.58
N VAL A 126 7.64 15.31 -2.82
CA VAL A 126 6.64 14.93 -3.81
C VAL A 126 7.17 15.13 -5.23
N ASP A 127 7.87 16.24 -5.49
CA ASP A 127 8.51 16.50 -6.79
C ASP A 127 9.58 15.44 -7.11
N GLY A 128 10.34 15.01 -6.10
CA GLY A 128 11.37 13.97 -6.18
C GLY A 128 10.89 12.54 -5.98
N TRP A 129 9.57 12.29 -5.92
CA TRP A 129 9.01 11.04 -5.42
C TRP A 129 9.49 9.79 -6.16
N GLN A 130 9.65 9.85 -7.48
CA GLN A 130 10.12 8.68 -8.25
C GLN A 130 11.55 8.27 -7.86
N GLY A 131 12.47 9.24 -7.73
CA GLY A 131 13.84 8.95 -7.31
C GLY A 131 13.91 8.39 -5.89
N LEU A 132 13.03 8.86 -4.99
CA LEU A 132 12.89 8.32 -3.64
C LEU A 132 12.33 6.90 -3.65
N LEU A 133 11.32 6.60 -4.46
CA LEU A 133 10.75 5.26 -4.57
C LEU A 133 11.79 4.23 -5.01
N ASP A 134 12.64 4.56 -5.97
CA ASP A 134 13.69 3.66 -6.46
C ASP A 134 14.78 3.39 -5.42
N ASP A 135 15.02 4.33 -4.51
CA ASP A 135 15.93 4.17 -3.38
C ASP A 135 15.27 3.41 -2.21
N VAL A 136 13.95 3.57 -2.00
CA VAL A 136 13.17 2.94 -0.90
C VAL A 136 12.76 1.50 -1.22
N LEU A 137 12.29 1.24 -2.44
CA LEU A 137 11.79 -0.08 -2.87
C LEU A 137 12.84 -0.92 -3.61
N GLY A 138 13.99 -0.32 -3.93
CA GLY A 138 15.11 -1.01 -4.54
C GLY A 138 15.92 -1.85 -3.53
N PRO A 139 16.90 -2.63 -4.03
CA PRO A 139 17.87 -3.31 -3.18
C PRO A 139 18.63 -2.32 -2.29
N LEU A 140 19.03 -2.76 -1.09
CA LEU A 140 19.83 -1.96 -0.17
C LEU A 140 21.10 -1.45 -0.86
N ARG A 141 21.18 -0.13 -1.04
CA ARG A 141 22.29 0.59 -1.65
C ARG A 141 22.42 1.98 -1.02
N PHE A 142 23.55 2.66 -1.24
CA PHE A 142 23.64 4.07 -0.90
C PHE A 142 22.62 4.86 -1.75
N PRO A 143 21.77 5.69 -1.13
CA PRO A 143 20.76 6.46 -1.86
C PRO A 143 21.40 7.37 -2.89
N SER A 144 20.80 7.46 -4.07
CA SER A 144 21.24 8.41 -5.09
C SER A 144 20.69 9.82 -4.81
N HIS A 145 19.62 9.91 -4.02
CA HIS A 145 18.93 11.16 -3.66
C HIS A 145 18.78 11.29 -2.13
N PRO A 146 19.86 11.65 -1.39
CA PRO A 146 19.76 11.86 0.06
C PRO A 146 18.87 13.08 0.39
N LEU A 147 18.02 12.94 1.41
CA LEU A 147 17.14 13.98 1.94
C LEU A 147 17.88 14.99 2.84
#